data_AF-A0A6V7HZN4-F1
#
_entry.id   AF-A0A6V7HZN4-F1
#
_cell.length_a   1.000
_cell.length_b   1.000
_cell.length_c   1.000
_cell.angle_alpha   90.00
_cell.angle_beta   90.00
_cell.angle_gamma   90.00
#
_symmetry.space_group_name_H-M   'P 1'
#
loop_
_entity.id
_entity.type
_entity.pdbx_description
1 polymer ?
#
loop_
_entity_poly.entity_id
_entity_poly.type
_entity_poly.pdbx_seq_one_letter_code
_entity_poly.pdbx_strand_id
1 'polypeptide(L)' 'HIGLCVPDVNAACERFEKLGVEFVKKPQDGKMKGIAFIKDPDGYWIEIFSKASVAAVVLGQ' A
#
# COMPACT_ATOMS: atom_id res chain seq x y z
N HIS A 1 0.13 -11.27 6.90
CA HIS A 1 0.66 -10.25 5.97
C HIS A 1 2.06 -9.88 6.41
N ILE A 2 2.85 -9.33 5.49
CA ILE A 2 4.11 -8.63 5.82
C ILE A 2 3.99 -7.18 5.38
N GLY A 3 4.90 -6.31 5.85
CA GLY A 3 4.86 -4.88 5.55
C GLY A 3 6.15 -4.39 4.91
N LEU A 4 6.01 -3.59 3.85
CA LEU A 4 7.13 -2.92 3.17
C LEU A 4 6.98 -1.41 3.31
N CYS A 5 7.95 -0.81 4.00
CA CYS A 5 8.06 0.64 4.10
C CYS A 5 8.76 1.17 2.86
N VAL A 6 8.05 2.00 2.09
CA VAL A 6 8.54 2.60 0.85
C VAL A 6 8.63 4.13 0.98
N PRO A 7 9.47 4.79 0.17
CA PRO A 7 9.55 6.25 0.15
C PRO A 7 8.24 6.91 -0.30
N ASP A 8 7.59 6.34 -1.33
CA ASP A 8 6.34 6.84 -1.92
C ASP A 8 5.41 5.68 -2.26
N VAL A 9 4.23 5.66 -1.63
CA VAL A 9 3.23 4.60 -1.81
C VAL A 9 2.57 4.68 -3.19
N ASN A 10 2.32 5.88 -3.71
CA ASN A 10 1.66 6.06 -5.02
C ASN A 10 2.60 5.60 -6.14
N ALA A 11 3.87 6.01 -6.11
CA ALA A 11 4.85 5.59 -7.10
C ALA A 11 5.09 4.06 -7.08
N ALA A 12 5.14 3.47 -5.88
CA ALA A 12 5.22 2.02 -5.75
C ALA A 12 3.99 1.32 -6.34
N CYS A 13 2.78 1.81 -6.03
CA CYS A 13 1.53 1.25 -6.54
C CYS A 13 1.40 1.40 -8.06
N GLU A 14 1.77 2.54 -8.65
CA GLU A 14 1.78 2.73 -10.11
C GLU A 14 2.68 1.72 -10.80
N ARG A 15 3.87 1.44 -10.22
CA ARG A 15 4.77 0.40 -10.73
C ARG A 15 4.14 -0.99 -10.62
N PHE A 16 3.49 -1.30 -9.50
CA PHE A 16 2.81 -2.58 -9.31
C PHE A 16 1.66 -2.78 -10.31
N GLU A 17 0.86 -1.74 -10.58
CA GLU A 17 -0.19 -1.76 -11.59
C GLU A 17 0.37 -2.02 -13.00
N LYS A 18 1.45 -1.32 -13.38
CA LYS A 18 2.14 -1.53 -14.67
C LYS A 18 2.69 -2.95 -14.84
N LEU A 19 3.03 -3.61 -13.73
CA LEU A 19 3.53 -4.98 -13.71
C LEU A 19 2.41 -6.02 -13.56
N GLY A 20 1.15 -5.61 -13.50
CA GLY A 20 0.01 -6.53 -13.37
C GLY A 20 -0.10 -7.21 -12.01
N VAL A 21 0.44 -6.60 -10.94
CA VAL A 21 0.33 -7.12 -9.58
C VAL A 21 -1.12 -7.02 -9.10
N GLU A 22 -1.61 -8.06 -8.43
CA GLU A 22 -2.96 -8.07 -7.88
C GLU A 22 -3.06 -7.20 -6.61
N PHE A 23 -4.03 -6.29 -6.60
CA PHE A 23 -4.34 -5.44 -5.46
C PHE A 23 -5.49 -6.03 -4.65
N VAL A 24 -5.28 -6.13 -3.34
CA VAL A 24 -6.37 -6.34 -2.37
C VAL A 24 -7.05 -5.01 -2.06
N LYS A 25 -6.26 -3.95 -1.95
CA LYS A 25 -6.71 -2.59 -1.63
C LYS A 25 -5.78 -1.57 -2.27
N LYS A 26 -6.32 -0.63 -3.06
CA LYS A 26 -5.54 0.48 -3.63
C LYS A 26 -5.32 1.58 -2.59
N PRO A 27 -4.25 2.41 -2.73
CA PRO A 27 -3.94 3.44 -1.73
C PRO A 27 -5.03 4.52 -1.55
N GLN A 28 -5.90 4.70 -2.56
CA GLN A 28 -7.05 5.59 -2.53
C GLN A 28 -8.34 4.96 -1.97
N ASP A 29 -8.38 3.64 -1.76
CA ASP A 29 -9.57 2.94 -1.33
C ASP A 29 -9.77 3.04 0.20
N GLY A 30 -11.03 3.16 0.63
CA GLY A 30 -11.43 3.12 2.04
C GLY A 30 -11.15 4.41 2.82
N LYS A 31 -11.21 4.31 4.17
CA LYS A 31 -11.06 5.44 5.08
C LYS A 31 -9.60 5.85 5.33
N MET A 32 -8.69 4.87 5.36
CA MET A 32 -7.26 5.11 5.54
C MET A 32 -6.60 5.27 4.16
N LYS A 33 -6.39 6.52 3.76
CA LYS A 33 -5.68 6.88 2.53
C LYS A 33 -4.17 6.74 2.72
N GLY A 34 -3.46 6.36 1.66
CA GLY A 34 -2.00 6.24 1.66
C GLY A 34 -1.45 4.91 2.17
N ILE A 35 -2.30 3.89 2.31
CA ILE A 35 -1.89 2.51 2.60
C ILE A 35 -2.54 1.59 1.57
N ALA A 36 -1.74 0.74 0.94
CA ALA A 36 -2.18 -0.24 -0.05
C ALA A 36 -1.87 -1.68 0.40
N PHE A 37 -2.60 -2.63 -0.16
CA PHE A 37 -2.33 -4.06 0.02
C PHE A 37 -2.29 -4.74 -1.34
N ILE A 38 -1.20 -5.46 -1.60
CA ILE A 38 -1.02 -6.32 -2.77
C ILE A 38 -0.98 -7.80 -2.35
N LYS A 39 -1.10 -8.70 -3.32
CA LYS A 39 -0.88 -10.14 -3.14
C LYS A 39 0.39 -10.62 -3.81
N ASP A 40 1.05 -11.58 -3.18
CA ASP A 40 2.04 -12.42 -3.85
C ASP A 40 1.35 -13.59 -4.59
N PRO A 41 2.10 -14.41 -5.35
CA PRO A 41 1.52 -15.54 -6.09
C PRO A 41 0.85 -16.60 -5.21
N ASP A 42 1.24 -16.73 -3.95
CA ASP A 42 0.64 -17.64 -2.98
C ASP A 42 -0.61 -17.04 -2.31
N GLY A 43 -0.94 -15.78 -2.63
CA GLY A 43 -2.10 -15.05 -2.12
C GLY A 43 -1.89 -14.40 -0.75
N TYR A 44 -0.66 -14.37 -0.23
CA TYR A 44 -0.35 -13.65 1.00
C TYR A 44 -0.38 -12.14 0.77
N TRP A 45 -0.89 -11.43 1.78
CA TRP A 45 -1.04 -9.99 1.69
C TRP A 45 0.26 -9.28 2.08
N ILE A 46 0.64 -8.30 1.28
CA ILE A 46 1.79 -7.43 1.52
C ILE A 46 1.27 -6.00 1.65
N GLU A 47 1.48 -5.40 2.81
CA GLU A 47 1.14 -4.01 3.08
C GLU A 47 2.22 -3.08 2.54
N ILE A 48 1.80 -2.05 1.81
CA ILE A 48 2.67 -1.00 1.26
C ILE A 48 2.32 0.30 1.96
N PHE A 49 3.28 0.86 2.70
CA PHE A 49 3.11 2.07 3.49
C PHE A 49 4.36 2.94 3.45
N SER A 50 4.23 4.21 3.86
CA SER A 50 5.37 5.11 4.07
C SER A 50 5.33 5.70 5.47
N LYS A 51 6.45 6.27 5.92
CA LYS A 51 6.50 7.00 7.19
C LYS A 51 5.44 8.10 7.24
N ALA A 52 5.23 8.81 6.13
CA ALA A 52 4.28 9.90 6.04
C ALA A 52 2.83 9.40 6.13
N SER A 53 2.48 8.29 5.45
CA SER A 53 1.13 7.76 5.52
C SER A 53 0.80 7.18 6.89
N VAL A 54 1.75 6.48 7.52
CA VAL A 54 1.58 6.02 8.91
C VAL A 54 1.44 7.19 9.88
N ALA A 55 2.25 8.24 9.73
CA ALA A 55 2.12 9.44 10.56
C ALA A 55 0.75 10.09 10.41
N ALA A 56 0.23 10.23 9.18
CA ALA A 56 -1.11 10.78 8.95
C ALA A 56 -2.19 9.96 9.66
N VAL A 57 -2.13 8.62 9.58
CA VAL A 57 -3.06 7.72 10.27
C VAL A 57 -2.98 7.86 11.79
N VAL A 58 -1.76 7.88 12.35
CA VAL A 58 -1.55 7.99 13.81
C VAL A 58 -1.99 9.35 14.34
N LEU A 59 -1.79 10.41 13.56
CA LEU A 59 -2.16 11.79 13.91
C LEU A 59 -3.63 12.10 13.63
N GLY A 60 -4.40 11.16 13.07
CA GLY A 60 -5.83 11.32 12.78
C GLY A 60 -6.14 12.37 11.71
N GLN A 61 -5.22 12.55 10.75
CA GLN A 61 -5.35 13.49 9.63
C GLN A 61 -6.00 12.85 8.40
#